data_AF-A0A965NVW8-F1
#
_entry.id   AF-A0A965NVW8-F1
#
_cell.length_a   1.000
_cell.length_b   1.000
_cell.length_c   1.000
_cell.angle_alpha   90.00
_cell.angle_beta   90.00
_cell.angle_gamma   90.00
#
_symmetry.space_group_name_H-M   'P 1'
#
loop_
_entity.id
_entity.type
_entity.pdbx_description
1 polymer ?
#
loop_
_entity_poly.entity_id
_entity_poly.type
_entity_poly.pdbx_seq_one_letter_code
_entity_poly.pdbx_strand_id
1 'polypeptide(L)'
;MLRKQEILNAGKIMGVRNIYFMEQPDDWYTTDPKPYISGKNWDISYVERRMDRLFADRDYDFVITMLPHAGQHGHHKTSVLMALRAIQRFKGPHKPIVIAGSPMNATSKPMEFSMLEGYPETKIKADAPTFTLNRAFRFKENDKVSYKIVADWVISEYKSQGAIQENGIHKTDMEVYRYYDLNDSKGISKVQKLFDDLAKIGFAAPVK
;
A
#
# COMPACT_ATOMS: atom_id res chain seq x y z
N MET A 1 20.44 -14.64 3.17
CA MET A 1 19.16 -14.14 2.61
C MET A 1 19.28 -12.64 2.36
N LEU A 2 19.80 -12.24 1.20
CA LEU A 2 20.17 -10.84 0.90
C LEU A 2 18.96 -9.90 0.95
N ARG A 3 17.89 -10.19 0.20
CA ARG A 3 16.68 -9.34 0.08
C ARG A 3 15.96 -9.07 1.41
N LYS A 4 15.96 -10.03 2.34
CA LYS A 4 15.35 -9.82 3.67
C LYS A 4 16.13 -8.76 4.46
N GLN A 5 17.45 -8.82 4.42
CA GLN A 5 18.30 -7.85 5.09
C GLN A 5 18.15 -6.45 4.47
N GLU A 6 18.05 -6.36 3.14
CA GLU A 6 17.79 -5.10 2.43
C GLU A 6 16.46 -4.46 2.90
N ILE A 7 15.37 -5.25 2.98
CA ILE A 7 14.08 -4.78 3.50
C ILE A 7 14.17 -4.32 4.96
N LEU A 8 14.89 -5.08 5.81
CA LEU A 8 15.09 -4.70 7.21
C LEU A 8 15.86 -3.38 7.35
N ASN A 9 16.89 -3.16 6.54
CA ASN A 9 17.67 -1.93 6.56
C ASN A 9 16.84 -0.73 6.05
N ALA A 10 16.14 -0.90 4.93
CA ALA A 10 15.20 0.10 4.43
C ALA A 10 14.14 0.46 5.47
N GLY A 11 13.62 -0.53 6.19
CA GLY A 11 12.70 -0.33 7.31
C GLY A 11 13.25 0.60 8.38
N LYS A 12 14.54 0.44 8.75
CA LYS A 12 15.20 1.31 9.73
C LYS A 12 15.25 2.77 9.28
N ILE A 13 15.55 3.01 8.00
CA ILE A 13 15.55 4.36 7.41
C ILE A 13 14.17 5.02 7.54
N MET A 14 13.11 4.25 7.29
CA MET A 14 11.72 4.72 7.39
C MET A 14 11.18 4.75 8.83
N GLY A 15 11.97 4.34 9.84
CA GLY A 15 11.51 4.23 11.22
C GLY A 15 10.54 3.08 11.49
N VAL A 16 10.44 2.10 10.58
CA VAL A 16 9.60 0.91 10.72
C VAL A 16 10.21 -0.03 11.76
N ARG A 17 9.47 -0.28 12.84
CA ARG A 17 9.93 -1.09 13.98
C ARG A 17 9.62 -2.58 13.85
N ASN A 18 8.54 -2.92 13.15
CA ASN A 18 8.06 -4.28 13.01
C ASN A 18 7.86 -4.59 11.53
N ILE A 19 8.53 -5.64 11.06
CA ILE A 19 8.36 -6.17 9.70
C ILE A 19 8.03 -7.66 9.82
N TYR A 20 6.87 -8.04 9.31
CA TYR A 20 6.39 -9.42 9.33
C TYR A 20 6.51 -10.01 7.93
N PHE A 21 7.43 -10.96 7.79
CA PHE A 21 7.57 -11.73 6.55
C PHE A 21 6.62 -12.92 6.59
N MET A 22 5.84 -13.10 5.52
CA MET A 22 4.96 -14.25 5.36
C MET A 22 5.67 -15.48 4.79
N GLU A 23 6.96 -15.35 4.42
CA GLU A 23 7.81 -16.44 3.92
C GLU A 23 7.19 -17.23 2.75
N GLN A 24 6.40 -16.56 1.91
CA GLN A 24 5.84 -17.15 0.70
C GLN A 24 6.81 -16.94 -0.48
N PRO A 25 6.94 -17.92 -1.39
CA PRO A 25 7.88 -17.81 -2.50
C PRO A 25 7.45 -16.70 -3.48
N ASP A 26 8.44 -15.90 -3.87
CA ASP A 26 8.40 -15.01 -5.03
C ASP A 26 8.93 -15.81 -6.22
N ASP A 27 8.03 -16.33 -7.07
CA ASP A 27 8.32 -17.29 -8.12
C ASP A 27 8.52 -16.65 -9.51
N TRP A 28 7.55 -16.74 -10.41
CA TRP A 28 7.65 -16.17 -11.76
C TRP A 28 6.67 -15.02 -11.95
N TYR A 29 7.04 -14.10 -12.85
CA TYR A 29 6.19 -12.97 -13.16
C TYR A 29 4.90 -13.43 -13.83
N THR A 30 3.77 -13.11 -13.21
CA THR A 30 2.43 -13.29 -13.77
C THR A 30 1.55 -12.15 -13.31
N THR A 31 0.51 -11.84 -14.07
CA THR A 31 -0.58 -10.97 -13.59
C THR A 31 -1.71 -11.78 -12.98
N ASP A 32 -1.78 -13.10 -13.09
CA ASP A 32 -2.88 -13.88 -12.51
C ASP A 32 -2.66 -14.15 -11.01
N PRO A 33 -3.52 -13.68 -10.09
CA PRO A 33 -3.42 -14.00 -8.67
C PRO A 33 -3.93 -15.41 -8.31
N LYS A 34 -4.67 -16.10 -9.22
CA LYS A 34 -5.34 -17.38 -8.91
C LYS A 34 -4.41 -18.46 -8.35
N PRO A 35 -3.21 -18.73 -8.88
CA PRO A 35 -2.33 -19.77 -8.34
C PRO A 35 -1.93 -19.53 -6.89
N TYR A 36 -1.84 -18.27 -6.46
CA TYR A 36 -1.46 -17.92 -5.10
C TYR A 36 -2.66 -17.98 -4.18
N ILE A 37 -3.74 -17.26 -4.51
CA ILE A 37 -4.93 -17.16 -3.66
C ILE A 37 -5.68 -18.49 -3.49
N SER A 38 -5.52 -19.43 -4.42
CA SER A 38 -6.09 -20.79 -4.33
C SER A 38 -5.27 -21.74 -3.45
N GLY A 39 -4.09 -21.32 -2.98
CA GLY A 39 -3.20 -22.17 -2.18
C GLY A 39 -2.28 -23.09 -3.00
N LYS A 40 -2.26 -22.96 -4.34
CA LYS A 40 -1.39 -23.78 -5.20
C LYS A 40 0.08 -23.43 -5.03
N ASN A 41 0.42 -22.13 -5.03
CA ASN A 41 1.80 -21.65 -4.96
C ASN A 41 2.18 -21.10 -3.57
N TRP A 42 1.21 -20.61 -2.79
CA TRP A 42 1.41 -20.08 -1.45
C TRP A 42 0.65 -20.93 -0.43
N ASP A 43 1.19 -21.08 0.79
CA ASP A 43 0.44 -21.59 1.94
C ASP A 43 -0.51 -20.50 2.45
N ILE A 44 -1.66 -20.36 1.78
CA ILE A 44 -2.68 -19.36 2.14
C ILE A 44 -3.22 -19.61 3.54
N SER A 45 -3.34 -20.86 3.97
CA SER A 45 -3.83 -21.17 5.32
C SER A 45 -2.87 -20.63 6.39
N TYR A 46 -1.55 -20.71 6.17
CA TYR A 46 -0.57 -20.07 7.04
C TYR A 46 -0.68 -18.54 7.02
N VAL A 47 -0.77 -17.94 5.83
CA VAL A 47 -0.89 -16.47 5.69
C VAL A 47 -2.12 -15.95 6.41
N GLU A 48 -3.28 -16.61 6.24
CA GLU A 48 -4.52 -16.25 6.93
C GLU A 48 -4.37 -16.29 8.44
N ARG A 49 -3.90 -17.42 9.00
CA ARG A 49 -3.70 -17.53 10.45
C ARG A 49 -2.72 -16.48 10.98
N ARG A 50 -1.68 -16.14 10.21
CA ARG A 50 -0.69 -15.14 10.63
C ARG A 50 -1.29 -13.73 10.61
N MET A 51 -2.02 -13.37 9.56
CA MET A 51 -2.70 -12.08 9.47
C MET A 51 -3.76 -11.92 10.56
N ASP A 52 -4.56 -12.95 10.80
CA ASP A 52 -5.60 -12.93 11.83
C ASP A 52 -4.99 -12.72 13.22
N ARG A 53 -3.86 -13.38 13.53
CA ARG A 53 -3.10 -13.14 14.77
C ARG A 53 -2.55 -11.71 14.84
N LEU A 54 -1.95 -11.20 13.76
CA LEU A 54 -1.42 -9.84 13.75
C LEU A 54 -2.50 -8.79 14.02
N PHE A 55 -3.70 -8.96 13.48
CA PHE A 55 -4.82 -8.07 13.77
C PHE A 55 -5.40 -8.26 15.17
N ALA A 56 -5.39 -9.47 15.72
CA ALA A 56 -5.82 -9.72 17.10
C ALA A 56 -4.86 -9.12 18.13
N ASP A 57 -3.55 -9.20 17.86
CA ASP A 57 -2.50 -8.79 18.79
C ASP A 57 -2.20 -7.28 18.73
N ARG A 58 -2.72 -6.57 17.73
CA ARG A 58 -2.40 -5.17 17.43
C ARG A 58 -3.66 -4.37 17.16
N ASP A 59 -3.72 -3.17 17.72
CA ASP A 59 -4.85 -2.24 17.54
C ASP A 59 -4.54 -1.25 16.41
N TYR A 60 -4.62 -1.72 15.16
CA TYR A 60 -4.35 -0.87 14.00
C TYR A 60 -5.54 0.02 13.67
N ASP A 61 -5.33 1.34 13.54
CA ASP A 61 -6.36 2.25 13.02
C ASP A 61 -6.57 2.10 11.51
N PHE A 62 -5.46 1.88 10.77
CA PHE A 62 -5.43 1.85 9.32
C PHE A 62 -4.65 0.65 8.78
N VAL A 63 -5.11 0.12 7.66
CA VAL A 63 -4.36 -0.80 6.78
C VAL A 63 -4.23 -0.14 5.41
N ILE A 64 -3.00 -0.06 4.92
CA ILE A 64 -2.71 0.54 3.61
C ILE A 64 -2.27 -0.57 2.67
N THR A 65 -2.97 -0.73 1.56
CA THR A 65 -2.65 -1.71 0.51
C THR A 65 -2.29 -1.00 -0.78
N MET A 66 -1.71 -1.72 -1.74
CA MET A 66 -1.72 -1.25 -3.13
C MET A 66 -3.13 -1.33 -3.73
N LEU A 67 -3.39 -0.56 -4.78
CA LEU A 67 -4.59 -0.69 -5.61
C LEU A 67 -4.43 -1.90 -6.55
N PRO A 68 -5.25 -2.96 -6.42
CA PRO A 68 -5.03 -4.23 -7.10
C PRO A 68 -5.54 -4.21 -8.56
N HIS A 69 -5.00 -3.32 -9.39
CA HIS A 69 -5.45 -3.18 -10.77
C HIS A 69 -5.01 -4.35 -11.66
N ALA A 70 -5.74 -4.60 -12.76
CA ALA A 70 -5.58 -5.81 -13.58
C ALA A 70 -4.14 -6.06 -14.08
N GLY A 71 -3.45 -5.00 -14.50
CA GLY A 71 -2.07 -5.05 -15.01
C GLY A 71 -0.99 -5.27 -13.95
N GLN A 72 -1.34 -5.32 -12.67
CA GLN A 72 -0.37 -5.53 -11.60
C GLN A 72 0.04 -7.01 -11.47
N HIS A 73 1.25 -7.24 -10.97
CA HIS A 73 1.78 -8.56 -10.69
C HIS A 73 0.89 -9.34 -9.69
N GLY A 74 0.71 -10.64 -9.93
CA GLY A 74 -0.17 -11.56 -9.19
C GLY A 74 0.08 -11.58 -7.69
N HIS A 75 1.34 -11.61 -7.24
CA HIS A 75 1.69 -11.48 -5.82
C HIS A 75 1.17 -10.19 -5.16
N HIS A 76 1.23 -9.04 -5.84
CA HIS A 76 0.72 -7.78 -5.29
C HIS A 76 -0.80 -7.83 -5.14
N LYS A 77 -1.51 -8.38 -6.13
CA LYS A 77 -2.96 -8.57 -6.03
C LYS A 77 -3.30 -9.55 -4.91
N THR A 78 -2.55 -10.64 -4.79
CA THR A 78 -2.75 -11.65 -3.74
C THR A 78 -2.53 -11.07 -2.35
N SER A 79 -1.48 -10.26 -2.13
CA SER A 79 -1.24 -9.63 -0.83
C SER A 79 -2.37 -8.68 -0.43
N VAL A 80 -2.91 -7.92 -1.39
CA VAL A 80 -4.10 -7.08 -1.18
C VAL A 80 -5.30 -7.94 -0.78
N LEU A 81 -5.62 -8.98 -1.56
CA LEU A 81 -6.75 -9.88 -1.25
C LEU A 81 -6.62 -10.49 0.15
N MET A 82 -5.40 -10.89 0.56
CA MET A 82 -5.18 -11.44 1.89
C MET A 82 -5.43 -10.43 3.01
N ALA A 83 -5.03 -9.17 2.81
CA ALA A 83 -5.31 -8.11 3.77
C ALA A 83 -6.82 -7.85 3.90
N LEU A 84 -7.53 -7.73 2.77
CA LEU A 84 -8.97 -7.46 2.74
C LEU A 84 -9.76 -8.59 3.42
N ARG A 85 -9.43 -9.85 3.11
CA ARG A 85 -10.10 -11.03 3.70
C ARG A 85 -9.82 -11.16 5.19
N ALA A 86 -8.59 -10.88 5.64
CA ALA A 86 -8.28 -10.87 7.07
C ALA A 86 -9.07 -9.80 7.83
N ILE A 87 -9.20 -8.60 7.25
CA ILE A 87 -10.05 -7.53 7.82
C ILE A 87 -11.53 -7.94 7.83
N GLN A 88 -12.03 -8.60 6.79
CA GLN A 88 -13.41 -9.12 6.78
C GLN A 88 -13.66 -10.16 7.88
N ARG A 89 -12.67 -11.02 8.18
CA ARG A 89 -12.76 -12.02 9.25
C ARG A 89 -12.56 -11.44 10.65
N PHE A 90 -11.95 -10.25 10.78
CA PHE A 90 -11.65 -9.63 12.06
C PHE A 90 -12.92 -9.29 12.85
N LYS A 91 -12.97 -9.72 14.12
CA LYS A 91 -14.13 -9.55 15.03
C LYS A 91 -13.82 -8.68 16.25
N GLY A 92 -12.65 -8.06 16.32
CA GLY A 92 -12.28 -7.19 17.44
C GLY A 92 -13.05 -5.86 17.45
N PRO A 93 -13.00 -5.12 18.58
CA PRO A 93 -13.81 -3.91 18.78
C PRO A 93 -13.41 -2.74 17.86
N HIS A 94 -12.17 -2.73 17.36
CA HIS A 94 -11.66 -1.67 16.48
C HIS A 94 -11.22 -2.26 15.15
N LYS A 95 -12.19 -2.47 14.26
CA LYS A 95 -11.88 -2.92 12.89
C LYS A 95 -11.10 -1.82 12.15
N PRO A 96 -9.88 -2.10 11.64
CA PRO A 96 -9.08 -1.10 10.94
C PRO A 96 -9.79 -0.63 9.66
N ILE A 97 -9.55 0.64 9.29
CA ILE A 97 -9.97 1.17 8.00
C ILE A 97 -8.92 0.81 6.96
N VAL A 98 -9.33 0.21 5.85
CA VAL A 98 -8.42 -0.14 4.76
C VAL A 98 -8.55 0.78 3.55
N ILE A 99 -7.42 1.28 3.05
CA ILE A 99 -7.35 2.16 1.88
C ILE A 99 -6.34 1.64 0.85
N ALA A 100 -6.61 1.88 -0.43
CA ALA A 100 -5.84 1.39 -1.55
C ALA A 100 -5.02 2.52 -2.20
N GLY A 101 -3.70 2.47 -2.10
CA GLY A 101 -2.77 3.44 -2.69
C GLY A 101 -2.36 3.07 -4.12
N SER A 102 -2.28 4.06 -4.99
CA SER A 102 -1.71 3.94 -6.34
C SER A 102 -0.80 5.13 -6.65
N PRO A 103 0.40 4.92 -7.21
CA PRO A 103 1.27 6.02 -7.62
C PRO A 103 0.67 6.80 -8.79
N MET A 104 0.94 8.10 -8.85
CA MET A 104 0.52 8.99 -9.93
C MET A 104 1.59 10.05 -10.20
N ASN A 105 1.84 10.35 -11.47
CA ASN A 105 2.70 11.47 -11.88
C ASN A 105 1.86 12.74 -11.97
N ALA A 106 2.47 13.92 -11.78
CA ALA A 106 1.77 15.22 -11.80
C ALA A 106 0.94 15.47 -13.07
N THR A 107 1.38 14.92 -14.20
CA THR A 107 0.75 15.12 -15.52
C THR A 107 -0.20 14.00 -15.92
N SER A 108 -0.31 12.93 -15.13
CA SER A 108 -1.15 11.78 -15.44
C SER A 108 -2.57 11.95 -14.90
N LYS A 109 -3.55 11.39 -15.61
CA LYS A 109 -4.89 11.23 -15.07
C LYS A 109 -4.90 10.12 -14.00
N PRO A 110 -5.72 10.23 -12.95
CA PRO A 110 -5.93 9.14 -12.02
C PRO A 110 -6.37 7.87 -12.76
N MET A 111 -5.86 6.72 -12.33
CA MET A 111 -6.32 5.43 -12.84
C MET A 111 -7.80 5.23 -12.51
N GLU A 112 -8.60 4.93 -13.52
CA GLU A 112 -9.97 4.47 -13.30
C GLU A 112 -9.95 3.06 -12.73
N PHE A 113 -10.57 2.87 -11.56
CA PHE A 113 -10.68 1.58 -10.90
C PHE A 113 -11.92 1.56 -10.00
N SER A 114 -12.81 0.61 -10.24
CA SER A 114 -13.98 0.35 -9.40
C SER A 114 -13.85 -0.95 -8.61
N MET A 115 -13.25 -1.98 -9.19
CA MET A 115 -13.10 -3.32 -8.62
C MET A 115 -12.15 -4.15 -9.49
N LEU A 116 -11.44 -5.11 -8.91
CA LEU A 116 -10.74 -6.15 -9.64
C LEU A 116 -11.74 -7.26 -10.01
N GLU A 117 -11.82 -7.59 -11.30
CA GLU A 117 -12.73 -8.61 -11.82
C GLU A 117 -12.54 -9.97 -11.13
N GLY A 118 -13.65 -10.57 -10.70
CA GLY A 118 -13.66 -11.85 -9.97
C GLY A 118 -13.35 -11.75 -8.47
N TYR A 119 -13.05 -10.55 -7.95
CA TYR A 119 -12.69 -10.34 -6.53
C TYR A 119 -13.50 -9.18 -5.92
N PRO A 120 -14.77 -9.41 -5.53
CA PRO A 120 -15.67 -8.37 -5.04
C PRO A 120 -15.19 -7.65 -3.77
N GLU A 121 -14.35 -8.29 -2.96
CA GLU A 121 -13.74 -7.68 -1.78
C GLU A 121 -12.86 -6.45 -2.11
N THR A 122 -12.43 -6.31 -3.36
CA THR A 122 -11.60 -5.18 -3.85
C THR A 122 -12.40 -3.96 -4.29
N LYS A 123 -13.72 -4.00 -4.21
CA LYS A 123 -14.59 -2.92 -4.67
C LYS A 123 -14.30 -1.61 -3.94
N ILE A 124 -14.21 -0.52 -4.69
CA ILE A 124 -14.06 0.83 -4.18
C ILE A 124 -15.43 1.43 -3.90
N LYS A 125 -15.52 2.14 -2.77
CA LYS A 125 -16.72 2.87 -2.35
C LYS A 125 -16.95 4.07 -3.27
N ALA A 126 -18.02 4.05 -4.06
CA ALA A 126 -18.26 5.03 -5.12
C ALA A 126 -18.52 6.46 -4.62
N ASP A 127 -19.11 6.60 -3.44
CA ASP A 127 -19.44 7.88 -2.78
C ASP A 127 -18.30 8.43 -1.91
N ALA A 128 -17.21 7.69 -1.74
CA ALA A 128 -16.06 8.16 -0.98
C ALA A 128 -15.16 9.04 -1.85
N PRO A 129 -14.61 10.15 -1.31
CA PRO A 129 -13.62 10.94 -2.02
C PRO A 129 -12.32 10.14 -2.22
N THR A 130 -11.56 10.54 -3.23
CA THR A 130 -10.16 10.14 -3.35
C THR A 130 -9.29 11.01 -2.47
N PHE A 131 -8.31 10.42 -1.80
CA PHE A 131 -7.34 11.14 -0.97
C PHE A 131 -5.98 11.16 -1.66
N THR A 132 -5.24 12.27 -1.57
CA THR A 132 -3.97 12.42 -2.30
C THR A 132 -2.86 12.86 -1.36
N LEU A 133 -1.74 12.15 -1.43
CA LEU A 133 -0.49 12.51 -0.78
C LEU A 133 0.46 13.09 -1.81
N ASN A 134 0.97 14.30 -1.60
CA ASN A 134 2.01 14.89 -2.45
C ASN A 134 3.40 14.46 -1.98
N ARG A 135 4.03 13.54 -2.72
CA ARG A 135 5.38 13.04 -2.44
C ARG A 135 6.48 13.96 -2.98
N ALA A 136 6.13 14.86 -3.89
CA ALA A 136 7.01 15.85 -4.48
C ALA A 136 7.09 17.15 -3.68
N PHE A 137 6.41 17.23 -2.52
CA PHE A 137 6.48 18.40 -1.66
C PHE A 137 7.93 18.73 -1.27
N ARG A 138 8.28 20.00 -1.39
CA ARG A 138 9.63 20.52 -1.17
C ARG A 138 9.69 21.28 0.15
N PHE A 139 10.79 21.11 0.87
CA PHE A 139 11.04 21.80 2.14
C PHE A 139 11.55 23.23 1.90
N LYS A 140 11.29 24.13 2.84
CA LYS A 140 11.55 25.59 2.77
C LYS A 140 13.01 26.01 2.49
N GLU A 141 13.97 25.09 2.50
CA GLU A 141 15.38 25.36 2.18
C GLU A 141 15.59 25.50 0.66
N ASN A 142 15.13 26.63 0.10
CA ASN A 142 15.19 26.97 -1.33
C ASN A 142 14.58 25.89 -2.25
N ASP A 143 13.61 25.13 -1.76
CA ASP A 143 12.99 24.03 -2.50
C ASP A 143 14.02 22.99 -3.01
N LYS A 144 15.18 22.87 -2.36
CA LYS A 144 16.24 21.96 -2.83
C LYS A 144 16.03 20.51 -2.44
N VAL A 145 15.23 20.26 -1.40
CA VAL A 145 14.98 18.93 -0.85
C VAL A 145 13.48 18.65 -0.89
N SER A 146 13.10 17.45 -1.28
CA SER A 146 11.73 16.95 -1.23
C SER A 146 11.67 15.60 -0.52
N TYR A 147 10.49 15.12 -0.17
CA TYR A 147 10.32 13.76 0.36
C TYR A 147 10.82 12.66 -0.58
N LYS A 148 11.09 12.96 -1.86
CA LYS A 148 11.75 12.01 -2.78
C LYS A 148 13.15 11.61 -2.29
N ILE A 149 13.84 12.42 -1.46
CA ILE A 149 15.15 12.06 -0.89
C ILE A 149 15.06 10.83 0.02
N VAL A 150 13.92 10.62 0.69
CA VAL A 150 13.71 9.42 1.52
C VAL A 150 13.67 8.18 0.63
N ALA A 151 13.10 8.29 -0.58
CA ALA A 151 13.12 7.20 -1.54
C ALA A 151 14.56 6.87 -2.00
N ASP A 152 15.43 7.89 -2.15
CA ASP A 152 16.85 7.70 -2.47
C ASP A 152 17.58 6.90 -1.39
N TRP A 153 17.39 7.27 -0.13
CA TRP A 153 17.99 6.55 1.00
C TRP A 153 17.47 5.12 1.08
N VAL A 154 16.15 4.93 0.96
CA VAL A 154 15.53 3.60 0.99
C VAL A 154 16.06 2.73 -0.15
N ILE A 155 16.09 3.24 -1.37
CA ILE A 155 16.49 2.42 -2.53
C ILE A 155 17.97 2.03 -2.50
N SER A 156 18.81 2.80 -1.81
CA SER A 156 20.23 2.49 -1.66
C SER A 156 20.48 1.22 -0.83
N GLU A 157 19.50 0.83 0.00
CA GLU A 157 19.52 -0.45 0.72
C GLU A 157 18.99 -1.62 -0.15
N TYR A 158 18.18 -1.36 -1.17
CA TYR A 158 17.60 -2.36 -2.08
C TYR A 158 18.50 -2.66 -3.30
N LYS A 159 19.74 -3.07 -3.04
CA LYS A 159 20.79 -3.25 -4.07
C LYS A 159 20.45 -4.35 -5.08
N SER A 160 19.63 -5.33 -4.69
CA SER A 160 19.16 -6.37 -5.60
C SER A 160 17.95 -5.98 -6.46
N GLN A 161 17.38 -4.77 -6.30
CA GLN A 161 16.16 -4.33 -7.00
C GLN A 161 16.45 -3.31 -8.11
N GLY A 162 17.31 -3.70 -9.06
CA GLY A 162 17.78 -2.83 -10.15
C GLY A 162 16.65 -2.21 -10.98
N ALA A 163 15.51 -2.89 -11.15
CA ALA A 163 14.38 -2.33 -11.90
C ALA A 163 13.85 -1.01 -11.31
N ILE A 164 13.78 -0.89 -9.98
CA ILE A 164 13.31 0.34 -9.33
C ILE A 164 14.42 1.39 -9.32
N GLN A 165 15.67 0.99 -9.06
CA GLN A 165 16.84 1.88 -9.09
C GLN A 165 17.00 2.56 -10.46
N GLU A 166 16.92 1.80 -11.54
CA GLU A 166 17.16 2.30 -12.90
C GLU A 166 15.91 2.94 -13.51
N ASN A 167 14.72 2.40 -13.25
CA ASN A 167 13.53 2.74 -14.02
C ASN A 167 12.37 3.30 -13.20
N GLY A 168 12.37 3.17 -11.88
CA GLY A 168 11.20 3.49 -11.04
C GLY A 168 11.36 4.74 -10.20
N ILE A 169 12.59 5.07 -9.80
CA ILE A 169 12.84 6.15 -8.87
C ILE A 169 12.45 7.52 -9.44
N HIS A 170 11.94 8.39 -8.56
CA HIS A 170 11.49 9.76 -8.83
C HIS A 170 10.37 9.95 -9.87
N LYS A 171 9.93 8.91 -10.58
CA LYS A 171 8.83 9.02 -11.55
C LYS A 171 7.51 9.41 -10.91
N THR A 172 7.26 8.97 -9.68
CA THR A 172 6.02 9.26 -8.94
C THR A 172 6.09 10.59 -8.20
N ASP A 173 5.08 11.44 -8.40
CA ASP A 173 4.93 12.72 -7.69
C ASP A 173 3.88 12.67 -6.58
N MET A 174 2.84 11.87 -6.80
CA MET A 174 1.70 11.75 -5.91
C MET A 174 1.37 10.30 -5.64
N GLU A 175 0.67 10.08 -4.54
CA GLU A 175 0.00 8.82 -4.27
C GLU A 175 -1.47 9.07 -4.01
N VAL A 176 -2.32 8.38 -4.77
CA VAL A 176 -3.77 8.50 -4.69
C VAL A 176 -4.32 7.30 -3.95
N TYR A 177 -5.13 7.56 -2.95
CA TYR A 177 -5.73 6.58 -2.06
C TYR A 177 -7.24 6.52 -2.28
N ARG A 178 -7.75 5.30 -2.40
CA ARG A 178 -9.18 5.01 -2.58
C ARG A 178 -9.71 4.23 -1.39
N TYR A 179 -10.96 4.48 -1.06
CA TYR A 179 -11.66 3.86 0.07
C TYR A 179 -12.34 2.56 -0.39
N TYR A 180 -12.06 1.44 0.27
CA TYR A 180 -12.77 0.19 -0.05
C TYR A 180 -14.22 0.21 0.44
N ASP A 181 -15.12 -0.42 -0.31
CA ASP A 181 -16.56 -0.59 0.00
C ASP A 181 -16.80 -1.48 1.23
N LEU A 182 -15.78 -2.27 1.63
CA LEU A 182 -15.85 -3.13 2.82
C LEU A 182 -15.80 -2.36 4.16
N ASN A 183 -15.39 -1.09 4.12
CA ASN A 183 -15.34 -0.25 5.31
C ASN A 183 -16.70 0.43 5.57
N ASP A 184 -16.95 0.80 6.82
CA ASP A 184 -18.11 1.62 7.18
C ASP A 184 -17.95 3.08 6.69
N SER A 185 -19.01 3.68 6.13
CA SER A 185 -18.99 5.07 5.64
C SER A 185 -18.51 6.09 6.69
N LYS A 186 -18.72 5.85 7.99
CA LYS A 186 -18.23 6.71 9.08
C LYS A 186 -16.70 6.81 9.12
N GLY A 187 -15.99 5.84 8.54
CA GLY A 187 -14.53 5.87 8.45
C GLY A 187 -14.00 6.87 7.42
N ILE A 188 -14.83 7.38 6.51
CA ILE A 188 -14.41 8.39 5.52
C ILE A 188 -13.89 9.65 6.22
N SER A 189 -14.57 10.14 7.26
CA SER A 189 -14.15 11.33 8.01
C SER A 189 -12.81 11.12 8.74
N LYS A 190 -12.54 9.89 9.20
CA LYS A 190 -11.25 9.53 9.83
C LYS A 190 -10.11 9.54 8.80
N VAL A 191 -10.34 9.02 7.60
CA VAL A 191 -9.35 9.09 6.51
C VAL A 191 -9.15 10.55 6.09
N GLN A 192 -10.22 11.33 5.92
CA GLN A 192 -10.10 12.75 5.61
C GLN A 192 -9.24 13.47 6.65
N LYS A 193 -9.50 13.25 7.94
CA LYS A 193 -8.69 13.83 9.02
C LYS A 193 -7.22 13.44 8.91
N LEU A 194 -6.90 12.17 8.62
CA LEU A 194 -5.52 11.71 8.43
C LEU A 194 -4.83 12.53 7.32
N PHE A 195 -5.47 12.69 6.16
CA PHE A 195 -4.88 13.44 5.04
C PHE A 195 -4.82 14.95 5.29
N ASP A 196 -5.79 15.51 6.00
CA ASP A 196 -5.75 16.92 6.43
C ASP A 196 -4.60 17.17 7.41
N ASP A 197 -4.34 16.23 8.33
CA ASP A 197 -3.22 16.33 9.26
C ASP A 197 -1.86 16.16 8.55
N LEU A 198 -1.78 15.22 7.59
CA LEU A 198 -0.61 15.09 6.72
C LEU A 198 -0.38 16.35 5.88
N ALA A 199 -1.45 17.02 5.43
CA ALA A 199 -1.34 18.27 4.69
C ALA A 199 -0.68 19.39 5.51
N LYS A 200 -0.99 19.49 6.81
CA LYS A 200 -0.40 20.48 7.73
C LYS A 200 1.11 20.34 7.89
N ILE A 201 1.65 19.14 7.68
CA ILE A 201 3.08 18.84 7.84
C ILE A 201 3.83 18.74 6.50
N GLY A 202 3.21 19.13 5.38
CA GLY A 202 3.87 19.21 4.08
C GLY A 202 3.54 18.05 3.13
N PHE A 203 2.39 17.41 3.25
CA PHE A 203 1.94 16.44 2.23
C PHE A 203 0.64 16.87 1.53
N ALA A 204 0.33 18.17 1.57
CA ALA A 204 -0.92 18.70 1.04
C ALA A 204 -1.14 18.29 -0.41
N ALA A 205 -2.36 17.84 -0.71
CA ALA A 205 -2.78 17.57 -2.08
C ALA A 205 -2.52 18.81 -2.95
N PRO A 206 -2.08 18.65 -4.22
CA PRO A 206 -1.91 19.78 -5.11
C PRO A 206 -3.23 20.54 -5.27
N VAL A 207 -3.15 21.87 -5.34
CA VAL A 207 -4.30 22.70 -5.71
C VAL A 207 -4.69 22.34 -7.15
N LYS A 208 -5.98 22.05 -7.36
CA LYS A 208 -6.52 21.72 -8.69
C LYS A 208 -6.55 22.95 -9.60
#